data_AF-A0AB73IIL7-F1
#
_entry.id   AF-A0AB73IIL7-F1
#
_cell.length_a   1.000
_cell.length_b   1.000
_cell.length_c   1.000
_cell.angle_alpha   90.00
_cell.angle_beta   90.00
_cell.angle_gamma   90.00
#
_symmetry.space_group_name_H-M   'P 1'
#
loop_
_entity.id
_entity.type
_entity.pdbx_description
1 polymer ?
#
loop_
_entity_poly.entity_id
_entity_poly.type
_entity_poly.pdbx_seq_one_letter_code
_entity_poly.pdbx_strand_id
1 'polypeptide(L)'
;AVTALGTDAIRQRMARAICKFPSEWSRDGLESRYNWLKSPHEALTNPLADEAFTKLIDHARDLAFWEDVSDPDFPHANEVWHFPPTAFVRHFRTCGWFSAAEFKQFVPRQVLREGPHHAVYYENVDWTVPRQSLIRAHGPSLNKMLRKYSINSPERVSSFFGNAMQETIWLSALHENNPQMWYFPWDGRGFLQLTHPENYAGYWDFKGIGGQISTETRHRILQAHSLANSHRPQAQQYNSDSVNGATPLVIQYRNQVGDHDINFDLIAPADSAGFYWSKTGMVRYADQSIRLERRAVSATPPPNPQHPGNGAISVTKIYYHSGNFRDASAIVNLPAAVGHPNHPFNGYVARCVGFGQVLAVTSEYLFPDGHGTLRDFPEGYQPRRD
;
A
#
# COMPACT_ATOMS: atom_id res chain seq x y z
N ALA A 1 -3.83 -17.41 -43.08
CA ALA A 1 -3.08 -17.28 -41.81
C ALA A 1 -4.02 -17.16 -40.61
N VAL A 2 -5.15 -16.46 -40.77
CA VAL A 2 -6.22 -16.30 -39.76
C VAL A 2 -6.74 -17.66 -39.25
N THR A 3 -6.94 -18.65 -40.13
CA THR A 3 -7.36 -20.01 -39.73
C THR A 3 -6.32 -20.70 -38.82
N ALA A 4 -5.03 -20.46 -39.04
CA ALA A 4 -3.95 -21.06 -38.23
C ALA A 4 -3.86 -20.42 -36.83
N LEU A 5 -4.18 -19.12 -36.70
CA LEU A 5 -4.33 -18.46 -35.40
C LEU A 5 -5.57 -18.93 -34.62
N GLY A 6 -6.50 -19.59 -35.30
CA GLY A 6 -7.62 -20.33 -34.71
C GLY A 6 -7.18 -21.50 -33.84
N THR A 7 -6.02 -22.10 -34.12
CA THR A 7 -5.45 -23.22 -33.36
C THR A 7 -4.76 -22.74 -32.08
N ASP A 8 -5.22 -23.20 -30.91
CA ASP A 8 -4.72 -22.73 -29.61
C ASP A 8 -3.20 -22.86 -29.43
N ALA A 9 -2.61 -23.98 -29.86
CA ALA A 9 -1.17 -24.20 -29.75
C ALA A 9 -0.35 -23.19 -30.59
N ILE A 10 -0.84 -22.84 -31.78
CA ILE A 10 -0.22 -21.84 -32.65
C ILE A 10 -0.41 -20.44 -32.05
N ARG A 11 -1.63 -20.14 -31.59
CA ARG A 11 -1.94 -18.86 -30.91
C ARG A 11 -1.05 -18.62 -29.70
N GLN A 12 -0.85 -19.63 -28.86
CA GLN A 12 0.02 -19.54 -27.68
C GLN A 12 1.49 -19.30 -28.06
N ARG A 13 1.99 -19.96 -29.11
CA ARG A 13 3.35 -19.72 -29.63
C ARG A 13 3.49 -18.31 -30.21
N MET A 14 2.54 -17.86 -31.03
CA MET A 14 2.56 -16.55 -31.67
C MET A 14 2.40 -15.40 -30.65
N ALA A 15 1.69 -15.61 -29.54
CA ALA A 15 1.55 -14.62 -28.47
C ALA A 15 2.89 -14.24 -27.78
N ARG A 16 3.98 -14.93 -28.09
CA ARG A 16 5.34 -14.66 -27.59
C ARG A 16 6.37 -14.56 -28.72
N ALA A 17 5.94 -14.57 -29.99
CA ALA A 17 6.84 -14.50 -31.12
C ALA A 17 7.45 -13.11 -31.24
N ILE A 18 8.77 -13.04 -31.42
CA ILE A 18 9.46 -11.79 -31.76
C ILE A 18 9.70 -11.83 -33.26
N CYS A 19 9.26 -10.80 -33.97
CA CYS A 19 9.31 -10.76 -35.44
C CYS A 19 10.11 -9.56 -35.91
N LYS A 20 11.00 -9.77 -36.88
CA LYS A 20 11.70 -8.68 -37.58
C LYS A 20 10.90 -8.32 -38.82
N PHE A 21 10.39 -7.10 -38.89
CA PHE A 21 9.71 -6.57 -40.08
C PHE A 21 9.78 -5.03 -40.12
N PRO A 22 9.61 -4.41 -41.30
CA PRO A 22 9.74 -2.97 -41.42
C PRO A 22 8.79 -2.19 -40.49
N SER A 23 9.29 -1.10 -39.90
CA SER A 23 8.50 -0.23 -39.03
C SER A 23 7.29 0.34 -39.76
N GLU A 24 6.13 0.30 -39.11
CA GLU A 24 4.90 0.94 -39.61
C GLU A 24 5.01 2.47 -39.63
N TRP A 25 5.94 3.02 -38.84
CA TRP A 25 6.18 4.46 -38.69
C TRP A 25 7.19 5.03 -39.70
N SER A 26 7.67 4.23 -40.64
CA SER A 26 8.55 4.68 -41.72
C SER A 26 7.74 5.15 -42.92
N ARG A 27 8.14 6.25 -43.54
CA ARG A 27 7.50 6.74 -44.79
C ARG A 27 7.82 5.82 -45.96
N ASP A 28 9.00 5.21 -45.94
CA ASP A 28 9.45 4.29 -46.97
C ASP A 28 8.63 3.00 -46.96
N GLY A 29 8.20 2.57 -48.15
CA GLY A 29 7.53 1.28 -48.36
C GLY A 29 6.09 1.18 -47.83
N LEU A 30 5.45 2.30 -47.45
CA LEU A 30 4.05 2.32 -46.96
C LEU A 30 3.08 1.64 -47.94
N GLU A 31 3.12 2.03 -49.23
CA GLU A 31 2.25 1.45 -50.24
C GLU A 31 2.45 -0.07 -50.34
N SER A 32 3.69 -0.54 -50.42
CA SER A 32 4.01 -1.98 -50.46
C SER A 32 3.50 -2.74 -49.24
N ARG A 33 3.57 -2.15 -48.04
CA ARG A 33 3.07 -2.78 -46.79
C ARG A 33 1.56 -2.93 -46.78
N TYR A 34 0.82 -1.97 -47.33
CA TYR A 34 -0.64 -1.93 -47.26
C TYR A 34 -1.34 -2.36 -48.56
N ASN A 35 -0.61 -2.56 -49.66
CA ASN A 35 -1.17 -2.88 -50.98
C ASN A 35 -2.10 -4.11 -50.99
N TRP A 36 -1.91 -5.03 -50.05
CA TRP A 36 -2.80 -6.19 -49.88
C TRP A 36 -4.27 -5.80 -49.62
N LEU A 37 -4.53 -4.60 -49.09
CA LEU A 37 -5.89 -4.08 -48.86
C LEU A 37 -6.65 -3.74 -50.16
N LYS A 38 -5.93 -3.64 -51.28
CA LYS A 38 -6.52 -3.42 -52.62
C LYS A 38 -7.02 -4.70 -53.27
N SER A 39 -6.85 -5.85 -52.62
CA SER A 39 -7.30 -7.16 -53.11
C SER A 39 -8.12 -7.87 -52.03
N PRO A 40 -9.05 -8.77 -52.41
CA PRO A 40 -9.79 -9.55 -51.42
C PRO A 40 -8.82 -10.40 -50.59
N HIS A 41 -9.03 -10.41 -49.28
CA HIS A 41 -8.21 -11.14 -48.32
C HIS A 41 -9.09 -11.81 -47.25
N GLU A 42 -8.58 -12.84 -46.57
CA GLU A 42 -9.31 -13.56 -45.50
C GLU A 42 -9.83 -12.64 -44.38
N ALA A 43 -9.18 -11.49 -44.16
CA ALA A 43 -9.57 -10.48 -43.17
C ALA A 43 -10.35 -9.28 -43.75
N LEU A 44 -10.43 -9.17 -45.09
CA LEU A 44 -11.07 -8.05 -45.78
C LEU A 44 -11.70 -8.55 -47.10
N THR A 45 -12.99 -8.85 -47.04
CA THR A 45 -13.71 -9.44 -48.18
C THR A 45 -13.97 -8.42 -49.30
N ASN A 46 -14.13 -7.14 -48.94
CA ASN A 46 -14.33 -6.04 -49.87
C ASN A 46 -13.06 -5.16 -49.89
N PRO A 47 -12.31 -5.15 -51.00
CA PRO A 47 -11.10 -4.34 -51.12
C PRO A 47 -11.38 -2.84 -50.95
N LEU A 48 -10.35 -2.11 -50.51
CA LEU A 48 -10.40 -0.64 -50.55
C LEU A 48 -10.41 -0.16 -52.00
N ALA A 49 -11.30 0.78 -52.31
CA ALA A 49 -11.22 1.58 -53.53
C ALA A 49 -9.95 2.44 -53.52
N ASP A 50 -9.47 2.82 -54.71
CA ASP A 50 -8.22 3.56 -54.86
C ASP A 50 -8.21 4.87 -54.06
N GLU A 51 -9.33 5.62 -54.05
CA GLU A 51 -9.42 6.89 -53.33
C GLU A 51 -9.34 6.69 -51.80
N ALA A 52 -9.93 5.61 -51.28
CA ALA A 52 -9.89 5.28 -49.86
C ALA A 52 -8.50 4.78 -49.45
N PHE A 53 -7.84 4.01 -50.32
CA PHE A 53 -6.47 3.55 -50.12
C PHE A 53 -5.50 4.72 -50.09
N THR A 54 -5.56 5.65 -51.05
CA THR A 54 -4.71 6.84 -51.07
C THR A 54 -4.86 7.66 -49.78
N LYS A 55 -6.10 7.90 -49.32
CA LYS A 55 -6.33 8.60 -48.04
C LYS A 55 -5.69 7.90 -46.84
N LEU A 56 -5.74 6.57 -46.78
CA LEU A 56 -5.09 5.79 -45.72
C LEU A 56 -3.56 5.96 -45.77
N ILE A 57 -2.96 5.85 -46.97
CA ILE A 57 -1.51 5.99 -47.14
C ILE A 57 -1.04 7.41 -46.79
N ASP A 58 -1.78 8.44 -47.21
CA ASP A 58 -1.46 9.82 -46.88
C ASP A 58 -1.52 10.04 -45.37
N HIS A 59 -2.57 9.54 -44.70
CA HIS A 59 -2.66 9.61 -43.24
C HIS A 59 -1.52 8.86 -42.53
N ALA A 60 -1.17 7.66 -43.00
CA ALA A 60 -0.04 6.90 -42.44
C ALA A 60 1.29 7.62 -42.66
N ARG A 61 1.46 8.30 -43.80
CA ARG A 61 2.66 9.10 -44.12
C ARG A 61 2.79 10.33 -43.23
N ASP A 62 1.69 10.97 -42.90
CA ASP A 62 1.67 12.12 -41.97
C ASP A 62 2.01 11.72 -40.52
N LEU A 63 1.65 10.50 -40.11
CA LEU A 63 1.98 9.95 -38.79
C LEU A 63 3.38 9.31 -38.73
N ALA A 64 3.95 8.96 -39.87
CA ALA A 64 5.29 8.37 -39.97
C ALA A 64 6.35 9.40 -39.60
N PHE A 65 7.28 9.01 -38.73
CA PHE A 65 8.33 9.87 -38.18
C PHE A 65 9.69 9.19 -38.12
N TRP A 66 9.81 7.93 -38.58
CA TRP A 66 11.00 7.11 -38.35
C TRP A 66 12.26 7.76 -38.93
N GLU A 67 12.16 8.42 -40.07
CA GLU A 67 13.25 9.11 -40.74
C GLU A 67 13.63 10.44 -40.07
N ASP A 68 12.78 10.97 -39.17
CA ASP A 68 13.02 12.25 -38.48
C ASP A 68 13.85 12.06 -37.20
N VAL A 69 14.01 10.82 -36.73
CA VAL A 69 14.78 10.50 -35.52
C VAL A 69 16.28 10.59 -35.82
N SER A 70 16.92 11.62 -35.28
CA SER A 70 18.37 11.83 -35.42
C SER A 70 19.13 11.22 -34.23
N ASP A 71 19.28 9.89 -34.24
CA ASP A 71 20.08 9.16 -33.26
C ASP A 71 20.90 8.08 -33.99
N PRO A 72 22.24 8.09 -33.88
CA PRO A 72 23.10 7.13 -34.59
C PRO A 72 22.92 5.67 -34.15
N ASP A 73 22.35 5.43 -32.96
CA ASP A 73 22.04 4.09 -32.46
C ASP A 73 20.59 3.65 -32.82
N PHE A 74 19.83 4.50 -33.52
CA PHE A 74 18.46 4.19 -33.92
C PHE A 74 18.44 3.20 -35.09
N PRO A 75 17.69 2.07 -34.99
CA PRO A 75 17.73 1.03 -36.00
C PRO A 75 17.09 1.51 -37.30
N HIS A 76 17.64 1.04 -38.43
CA HIS A 76 17.03 1.24 -39.74
C HIS A 76 15.59 0.72 -39.76
N ALA A 77 14.71 1.40 -40.49
CA ALA A 77 13.28 1.08 -40.53
C ALA A 77 12.98 -0.37 -40.93
N ASN A 78 13.81 -0.99 -41.78
CA ASN A 78 13.68 -2.38 -42.21
C ASN A 78 14.31 -3.39 -41.22
N GLU A 79 14.93 -2.92 -40.14
CA GLU A 79 15.64 -3.76 -39.17
C GLU A 79 15.00 -3.83 -37.78
N VAL A 80 13.74 -3.39 -37.66
CA VAL A 80 13.03 -3.31 -36.39
C VAL A 80 12.52 -4.67 -35.92
N TRP A 81 12.79 -4.98 -34.66
CA TRP A 81 12.25 -6.14 -33.96
C TRP A 81 11.00 -5.74 -33.18
N HIS A 82 9.90 -6.43 -33.44
CA HIS A 82 8.62 -6.20 -32.78
C HIS A 82 8.34 -7.33 -31.80
N PHE A 83 7.83 -6.95 -30.63
CA PHE A 83 7.44 -7.90 -29.59
C PHE A 83 5.96 -7.70 -29.22
N PRO A 84 5.22 -8.77 -28.90
CA PRO A 84 3.83 -8.67 -28.47
C PRO A 84 3.78 -8.03 -27.07
N PRO A 85 3.24 -6.81 -26.91
CA PRO A 85 3.29 -6.08 -25.65
C PRO A 85 2.46 -6.76 -24.56
N THR A 86 1.46 -7.57 -24.94
CA THR A 86 0.54 -8.21 -23.99
C THR A 86 1.23 -9.14 -23.00
N ALA A 87 2.33 -9.80 -23.39
CA ALA A 87 3.10 -10.65 -22.48
C ALA A 87 3.82 -9.81 -21.41
N PHE A 88 4.43 -8.70 -21.82
CA PHE A 88 5.05 -7.74 -20.90
C PHE A 88 4.03 -7.11 -19.97
N VAL A 89 2.91 -6.62 -20.51
CA VAL A 89 1.83 -6.03 -19.69
C VAL A 89 1.29 -7.04 -18.68
N ARG A 90 1.03 -8.29 -19.09
CA ARG A 90 0.62 -9.34 -18.16
C ARG A 90 1.66 -9.58 -17.07
N HIS A 91 2.95 -9.61 -17.42
CA HIS A 91 4.02 -9.79 -16.46
C HIS A 91 4.13 -8.61 -15.50
N PHE A 92 4.15 -7.38 -16.00
CA PHE A 92 4.21 -6.17 -15.18
C PHE A 92 2.98 -6.02 -14.27
N ARG A 93 1.80 -6.48 -14.70
CA ARG A 93 0.61 -6.54 -13.83
C ARG A 93 0.76 -7.49 -12.64
N THR A 94 1.73 -8.41 -12.66
CA THR A 94 2.08 -9.23 -11.48
C THR A 94 3.03 -8.53 -10.53
N CYS A 95 3.66 -7.43 -10.95
CA CYS A 95 4.49 -6.59 -10.08
C CYS A 95 3.58 -5.77 -9.17
N GLY A 96 3.27 -6.27 -7.97
CA GLY A 96 2.53 -5.55 -6.94
C GLY A 96 3.39 -4.55 -6.15
N TRP A 97 4.26 -3.79 -6.82
CA TRP A 97 5.08 -2.75 -6.18
C TRP A 97 4.40 -1.40 -6.33
N PHE A 98 4.50 -0.58 -5.29
CA PHE A 98 4.00 0.78 -5.29
C PHE A 98 5.15 1.77 -5.42
N SER A 99 4.97 2.75 -6.31
CA SER A 99 5.79 3.94 -6.40
C SER A 99 5.54 4.88 -5.22
N ALA A 100 6.41 5.87 -5.04
CA ALA A 100 6.20 6.92 -4.03
C ALA A 100 4.89 7.71 -4.28
N ALA A 101 4.50 7.88 -5.56
CA ALA A 101 3.25 8.55 -5.93
C ALA A 101 2.01 7.71 -5.57
N GLU A 102 2.08 6.39 -5.66
CA GLU A 102 1.00 5.50 -5.21
C GLU A 102 0.94 5.43 -3.69
N PHE A 103 2.09 5.35 -2.99
CA PHE A 103 2.10 5.44 -1.53
C PHE A 103 1.55 6.79 -1.01
N LYS A 104 1.82 7.89 -1.71
CA LYS A 104 1.20 9.19 -1.42
C LYS A 104 -0.33 9.10 -1.45
N GLN A 105 -0.89 8.41 -2.44
CA GLN A 105 -2.34 8.21 -2.55
C GLN A 105 -2.94 7.38 -1.41
N PHE A 106 -2.17 6.56 -0.70
CA PHE A 106 -2.69 5.81 0.45
C PHE A 106 -3.05 6.73 1.61
N VAL A 107 -2.37 7.87 1.76
CA VAL A 107 -2.61 8.81 2.85
C VAL A 107 -3.83 9.67 2.53
N PRO A 108 -4.95 9.52 3.28
CA PRO A 108 -6.16 10.31 3.05
C PRO A 108 -5.88 11.80 3.26
N ARG A 109 -6.65 12.68 2.62
CA ARG A 109 -6.55 14.14 2.83
C ARG A 109 -7.16 14.61 4.14
N GLN A 110 -8.12 13.84 4.66
CA GLN A 110 -8.80 14.12 5.90
C GLN A 110 -9.11 12.81 6.61
N VAL A 111 -9.06 12.85 7.94
CA VAL A 111 -9.28 11.68 8.79
C VAL A 111 -10.31 11.98 9.86
N LEU A 112 -10.92 10.93 10.38
CA LEU A 112 -11.86 11.00 11.47
C LEU A 112 -11.22 10.42 12.73
N ARG A 113 -11.33 11.11 13.85
CA ARG A 113 -10.83 10.65 15.15
C ARG A 113 -11.94 10.58 16.17
N GLU A 114 -11.96 9.50 16.94
CA GLU A 114 -12.84 9.34 18.08
C GLU A 114 -12.29 10.13 19.26
N GLY A 115 -13.15 10.89 19.92
CA GLY A 115 -12.85 11.72 21.08
C GLY A 115 -13.65 11.33 22.32
N PRO A 116 -13.44 12.04 23.44
CA PRO A 116 -14.23 11.87 24.65
C PRO A 116 -15.73 12.02 24.39
N HIS A 117 -16.56 11.36 25.20
CA HIS A 117 -18.02 11.46 25.14
C HIS A 117 -18.63 11.14 23.75
N HIS A 118 -18.02 10.21 23.01
CA HIS A 118 -18.44 9.81 21.66
C HIS A 118 -18.34 10.94 20.62
N ALA A 119 -17.56 11.98 20.88
CA ALA A 119 -17.26 13.00 19.88
C ALA A 119 -16.49 12.38 18.71
N VAL A 120 -16.73 12.91 17.50
CA VAL A 120 -15.93 12.60 16.32
C VAL A 120 -15.34 13.90 15.79
N TYR A 121 -14.03 13.91 15.60
CA TYR A 121 -13.32 15.04 15.02
C TYR A 121 -12.90 14.74 13.60
N TYR A 122 -12.88 15.76 12.74
CA TYR A 122 -12.23 15.67 11.44
C TYR A 122 -10.98 16.54 11.39
N GLU A 123 -9.90 15.98 10.84
CA GLU A 123 -8.59 16.63 10.77
C GLU A 123 -8.01 16.48 9.37
N ASN A 124 -7.40 17.54 8.84
CA ASN A 124 -6.66 17.45 7.59
C ASN A 124 -5.33 16.76 7.82
N VAL A 125 -4.92 15.94 6.84
CA VAL A 125 -3.62 15.28 6.84
C VAL A 125 -2.82 15.82 5.66
N ASP A 126 -1.85 16.68 5.96
CA ASP A 126 -1.02 17.29 4.93
C ASP A 126 0.11 16.37 4.47
N TRP A 127 0.50 16.52 3.20
CA TRP A 127 1.62 15.80 2.61
C TRP A 127 2.96 16.44 2.97
N THR A 128 3.29 16.39 4.26
CA THR A 128 4.43 17.08 4.87
C THR A 128 5.78 16.43 4.51
N VAL A 129 6.87 17.18 4.74
CA VAL A 129 8.25 16.69 4.53
C VAL A 129 8.53 15.38 5.29
N PRO A 130 8.14 15.19 6.57
CA PRO A 130 8.32 13.91 7.26
C PRO A 130 7.72 12.70 6.51
N ARG A 131 6.49 12.83 5.97
CA ARG A 131 5.84 11.76 5.20
C ARG A 131 6.57 11.45 3.90
N GLN A 132 6.98 12.50 3.20
CA GLN A 132 7.76 12.39 1.96
C GLN A 132 9.09 11.65 2.21
N SER A 133 9.81 12.03 3.27
CA SER A 133 11.08 11.42 3.64
C SER A 133 10.90 9.96 4.07
N LEU A 134 9.89 9.67 4.87
CA LEU A 134 9.59 8.31 5.32
C LEU A 134 9.26 7.38 4.15
N ILE A 135 8.38 7.80 3.23
CA ILE A 135 8.05 7.00 2.04
C ILE A 135 9.24 6.85 1.10
N ARG A 136 10.05 7.89 0.91
CA ARG A 136 11.26 7.81 0.09
C ARG A 136 12.26 6.81 0.68
N ALA A 137 12.46 6.83 1.99
CA ALA A 137 13.41 5.94 2.68
C ALA A 137 12.91 4.49 2.76
N HIS A 138 11.65 4.28 3.13
CA HIS A 138 11.11 2.95 3.44
C HIS A 138 10.24 2.34 2.35
N GLY A 139 9.89 3.06 1.28
CA GLY A 139 9.09 2.53 0.15
C GLY A 139 9.64 1.24 -0.44
N PRO A 140 10.96 1.14 -0.74
CA PRO A 140 11.57 -0.12 -1.19
C PRO A 140 11.44 -1.26 -0.16
N SER A 141 11.62 -0.97 1.13
CA SER A 141 11.47 -1.95 2.21
C SER A 141 10.01 -2.40 2.39
N LEU A 142 9.05 -1.49 2.25
CA LEU A 142 7.62 -1.81 2.25
C LEU A 142 7.28 -2.74 1.08
N ASN A 143 7.71 -2.45 -0.15
CA ASN A 143 7.48 -3.33 -1.30
C ASN A 143 8.10 -4.73 -1.10
N LYS A 144 9.31 -4.80 -0.52
CA LYS A 144 9.95 -6.08 -0.17
C LYS A 144 9.14 -6.84 0.88
N MET A 145 8.67 -6.15 1.91
CA MET A 145 7.85 -6.71 2.98
C MET A 145 6.52 -7.24 2.42
N LEU A 146 5.76 -6.43 1.67
CA LEU A 146 4.49 -6.82 1.08
C LEU A 146 4.64 -8.11 0.26
N ARG A 147 5.73 -8.24 -0.50
CA ARG A 147 6.05 -9.48 -1.21
C ARG A 147 6.43 -10.63 -0.29
N LYS A 148 7.36 -10.42 0.64
CA LYS A 148 7.86 -11.44 1.57
C LYS A 148 6.72 -12.09 2.36
N TYR A 149 5.73 -11.30 2.75
CA TYR A 149 4.59 -11.73 3.57
C TYR A 149 3.30 -11.94 2.77
N SER A 150 3.37 -11.94 1.43
CA SER A 150 2.23 -12.15 0.53
C SER A 150 1.05 -11.20 0.80
N ILE A 151 1.32 -9.95 1.16
CA ILE A 151 0.34 -8.86 1.28
C ILE A 151 0.22 -8.21 -0.10
N ASN A 152 -0.35 -8.95 -1.04
CA ASN A 152 -0.31 -8.64 -2.48
C ASN A 152 -1.69 -8.61 -3.16
N SER A 153 -2.78 -8.77 -2.40
CA SER A 153 -4.13 -8.49 -2.86
C SER A 153 -4.62 -7.15 -2.32
N PRO A 154 -5.58 -6.47 -2.98
CA PRO A 154 -6.10 -5.21 -2.48
C PRO A 154 -6.73 -5.32 -1.09
N GLU A 155 -7.37 -6.45 -0.76
CA GLU A 155 -7.93 -6.73 0.57
C GLU A 155 -6.85 -6.75 1.65
N ARG A 156 -5.73 -7.42 1.37
CA ARG A 156 -4.59 -7.52 2.31
C ARG A 156 -3.87 -6.18 2.44
N VAL A 157 -3.61 -5.49 1.32
CA VAL A 157 -2.92 -4.20 1.30
C VAL A 157 -3.74 -3.14 2.02
N SER A 158 -5.04 -3.04 1.75
CA SER A 158 -5.94 -2.11 2.45
C SER A 158 -6.07 -2.43 3.94
N SER A 159 -6.14 -3.70 4.31
CA SER A 159 -6.19 -4.10 5.72
C SER A 159 -4.91 -3.77 6.48
N PHE A 160 -3.75 -4.01 5.86
CA PHE A 160 -2.45 -3.67 6.42
C PHE A 160 -2.30 -2.15 6.59
N PHE A 161 -2.48 -1.38 5.50
CA PHE A 161 -2.25 0.08 5.55
C PHE A 161 -3.33 0.84 6.30
N GLY A 162 -4.57 0.37 6.32
CA GLY A 162 -5.62 0.95 7.17
C GLY A 162 -5.23 0.95 8.65
N ASN A 163 -4.52 -0.09 9.09
CA ASN A 163 -3.94 -0.15 10.43
C ASN A 163 -2.63 0.64 10.51
N ALA A 164 -1.67 0.34 9.64
CA ALA A 164 -0.33 0.91 9.71
C ALA A 164 -0.31 2.45 9.67
N MET A 165 -1.21 3.07 8.90
CA MET A 165 -1.31 4.53 8.87
C MET A 165 -1.76 5.09 10.22
N GLN A 166 -2.77 4.50 10.87
CA GLN A 166 -3.20 4.97 12.19
C GLN A 166 -2.06 4.85 13.22
N GLU A 167 -1.31 3.75 13.17
CA GLU A 167 -0.19 3.46 14.08
C GLU A 167 1.01 4.42 13.91
N THR A 168 1.20 4.95 12.71
CA THR A 168 2.40 5.75 12.33
C THR A 168 2.10 7.24 12.17
N ILE A 169 1.00 7.71 12.76
CA ILE A 169 0.53 9.09 12.63
C ILE A 169 0.38 9.47 11.14
N TRP A 170 -0.26 8.57 10.38
CA TRP A 170 -0.46 8.65 8.94
C TRP A 170 0.87 8.68 8.16
N LEU A 171 1.77 7.74 8.47
CA LEU A 171 3.08 7.57 7.83
C LEU A 171 4.04 8.76 8.04
N SER A 172 4.00 9.41 9.21
CA SER A 172 4.94 10.49 9.55
C SER A 172 5.96 10.14 10.63
N ALA A 173 5.77 9.05 11.39
CA ALA A 173 6.69 8.59 12.42
C ALA A 173 6.65 7.07 12.57
N LEU A 174 7.78 6.45 12.93
CA LEU A 174 7.87 5.00 13.18
C LEU A 174 8.24 4.67 14.63
N HIS A 175 8.32 5.65 15.53
CA HIS A 175 8.61 5.44 16.94
C HIS A 175 7.68 6.30 17.79
N GLU A 176 6.93 5.66 18.69
CA GLU A 176 6.03 6.32 19.64
C GLU A 176 6.78 7.35 20.51
N ASN A 177 7.95 6.96 21.01
CA ASN A 177 8.86 7.78 21.80
C ASN A 177 8.16 8.50 22.95
N ASN A 178 7.48 7.72 23.80
CA ASN A 178 6.75 8.23 24.96
C ASN A 178 7.34 7.73 26.28
N PRO A 179 8.35 8.42 26.85
CA PRO A 179 9.03 8.01 28.09
C PRO A 179 8.13 7.93 29.32
N GLN A 180 6.93 8.52 29.28
CA GLN A 180 5.99 8.52 30.40
C GLN A 180 5.16 7.22 30.47
N MET A 181 5.16 6.42 29.41
CA MET A 181 4.42 5.17 29.39
C MET A 181 5.12 4.10 30.22
N TRP A 182 4.33 3.30 30.95
CA TRP A 182 4.85 2.27 31.84
C TRP A 182 5.67 1.19 31.10
N TYR A 183 5.37 0.99 29.81
CA TYR A 183 6.05 0.01 28.96
C TYR A 183 7.32 0.56 28.31
N PHE A 184 7.60 1.86 28.36
CA PHE A 184 8.85 2.43 27.85
C PHE A 184 10.06 1.77 28.56
N PRO A 185 11.13 1.38 27.83
CA PRO A 185 11.47 1.68 26.43
C PRO A 185 10.97 0.66 25.40
N TRP A 186 10.08 -0.25 25.78
CA TRP A 186 9.46 -1.25 24.89
C TRP A 186 8.19 -0.73 24.20
N ASP A 187 8.18 0.57 23.91
CA ASP A 187 7.13 1.29 23.20
C ASP A 187 7.08 0.97 21.71
N GLY A 188 6.03 1.47 21.04
CA GLY A 188 5.71 1.12 19.67
C GLY A 188 6.79 1.55 18.68
N ARG A 189 7.24 0.60 17.84
CA ARG A 189 8.12 0.88 16.69
C ARG A 189 7.69 0.20 15.39
N GLY A 190 8.04 0.81 14.27
CA GLY A 190 7.76 0.30 12.92
C GLY A 190 6.31 0.52 12.48
N PHE A 191 5.95 -0.06 11.33
CA PHE A 191 4.68 0.25 10.65
C PHE A 191 3.43 -0.29 11.35
N LEU A 192 3.55 -1.29 12.20
CA LEU A 192 2.45 -1.79 13.05
C LEU A 192 2.75 -1.63 14.55
N GLN A 193 3.66 -0.71 14.91
CA GLN A 193 4.00 -0.35 16.30
C GLN A 193 4.22 -1.58 17.20
N LEU A 194 5.21 -2.40 16.84
CA LEU A 194 5.64 -3.55 17.65
C LEU A 194 5.97 -3.06 19.07
N THR A 195 5.23 -3.56 20.07
CA THR A 195 5.24 -3.06 21.46
C THR A 195 5.39 -4.23 22.43
N HIS A 196 6.00 -4.03 23.60
CA HIS A 196 6.31 -5.05 24.62
C HIS A 196 7.50 -5.97 24.28
N PRO A 197 8.37 -6.27 25.26
CA PRO A 197 9.59 -7.05 25.02
C PRO A 197 9.35 -8.43 24.44
N GLU A 198 8.23 -9.09 24.73
CA GLU A 198 7.87 -10.39 24.17
C GLU A 198 7.70 -10.33 22.65
N ASN A 199 7.16 -9.22 22.13
CA ASN A 199 6.95 -9.03 20.70
C ASN A 199 8.28 -8.77 19.99
N TYR A 200 9.16 -7.95 20.58
CA TYR A 200 10.53 -7.73 20.08
C TYR A 200 11.35 -9.03 20.09
N ALA A 201 11.34 -9.77 21.20
CA ALA A 201 12.02 -11.05 21.32
C ALA A 201 11.54 -12.05 20.26
N GLY A 202 10.22 -12.16 20.06
CA GLY A 202 9.65 -13.01 19.01
C GLY A 202 10.07 -12.60 17.61
N TYR A 203 10.18 -11.30 17.32
CA TYR A 203 10.67 -10.81 16.03
C TYR A 203 12.16 -11.16 15.83
N TRP A 204 12.99 -11.02 16.86
CA TRP A 204 14.41 -11.38 16.78
C TRP A 204 14.63 -12.89 16.61
N ASP A 205 13.80 -13.71 17.25
CA ASP A 205 13.78 -15.16 17.04
C ASP A 205 13.41 -15.49 15.58
N PHE A 206 12.37 -14.86 15.05
CA PHE A 206 11.98 -15.00 13.65
C PHE A 206 13.08 -14.57 12.67
N LYS A 207 13.84 -13.53 13.00
CA LYS A 207 15.00 -13.07 12.22
C LYS A 207 16.22 -14.01 12.31
N GLY A 208 16.19 -15.00 13.20
CA GLY A 208 17.34 -15.88 13.47
C GLY A 208 18.47 -15.22 14.26
N ILE A 209 18.24 -14.03 14.82
CA ILE A 209 19.23 -13.29 15.62
C ILE A 209 18.98 -13.42 17.12
N GLY A 210 17.85 -14.02 17.50
CA GLY A 210 17.46 -14.19 18.90
C GLY A 210 18.47 -14.98 19.75
N GLY A 211 19.22 -15.91 19.15
CA GLY A 211 20.27 -16.68 19.82
C GLY A 211 21.48 -15.85 20.26
N GLN A 212 21.60 -14.60 19.80
CA GLN A 212 22.65 -13.67 20.24
C GLN A 212 22.33 -13.01 21.60
N ILE A 213 21.10 -13.17 22.09
CA ILE A 213 20.64 -12.63 23.36
C ILE A 213 20.54 -13.79 24.36
N SER A 214 21.30 -13.73 25.45
CA SER A 214 21.31 -14.82 26.44
C SER A 214 19.94 -15.01 27.10
N THR A 215 19.66 -16.24 27.54
CA THR A 215 18.42 -16.58 28.26
C THR A 215 18.26 -15.75 29.53
N GLU A 216 19.36 -15.49 30.24
CA GLU A 216 19.37 -14.66 31.46
C GLU A 216 19.00 -13.21 31.14
N THR A 217 19.53 -12.66 30.04
CA THR A 217 19.20 -11.31 29.58
C THR A 217 17.72 -11.20 29.25
N ARG A 218 17.18 -12.17 28.50
CA ARG A 218 15.74 -12.23 28.19
C ARG A 218 14.89 -12.30 29.45
N HIS A 219 15.24 -13.18 30.38
CA HIS A 219 14.48 -13.35 31.61
C HIS A 219 14.45 -12.07 32.45
N ARG A 220 15.58 -11.38 32.59
CA ARG A 220 15.67 -10.10 33.31
C ARG A 220 14.78 -9.02 32.69
N ILE A 221 14.81 -8.88 31.36
CA ILE A 221 13.97 -7.91 30.64
C ILE A 221 12.49 -8.20 30.87
N LEU A 222 12.06 -9.46 30.73
CA LEU A 222 10.66 -9.86 30.92
C LEU A 222 10.21 -9.67 32.37
N GLN A 223 11.07 -9.97 33.33
CA GLN A 223 10.80 -9.77 34.76
C GLN A 223 10.68 -8.27 35.09
N ALA A 224 11.60 -7.44 34.60
CA ALA A 224 11.56 -5.99 34.73
C ALA A 224 10.26 -5.41 34.16
N HIS A 225 9.85 -5.87 32.97
CA HIS A 225 8.61 -5.45 32.35
C HIS A 225 7.36 -5.87 33.14
N SER A 226 7.34 -7.09 33.68
CA SER A 226 6.27 -7.58 34.55
C SER A 226 6.15 -6.76 35.84
N LEU A 227 7.27 -6.40 36.46
CA LEU A 227 7.31 -5.52 37.63
C LEU A 227 6.78 -4.12 37.30
N ALA A 228 7.16 -3.55 36.16
CA ALA A 228 6.67 -2.28 35.70
C ALA A 228 5.16 -2.28 35.39
N ASN A 229 4.62 -3.37 34.84
CA ASN A 229 3.17 -3.52 34.65
C ASN A 229 2.43 -3.59 36.00
N SER A 230 3.03 -4.24 37.00
CA SER A 230 2.46 -4.35 38.35
C SER A 230 2.52 -3.04 39.14
N HIS A 231 3.53 -2.19 38.85
CA HIS A 231 3.78 -0.91 39.53
C HIS A 231 3.87 0.24 38.53
N ARG A 232 2.81 0.45 37.73
CA ARG A 232 2.82 1.44 36.63
C ARG A 232 3.28 2.84 37.01
N PRO A 233 2.88 3.41 38.17
CA PRO A 233 3.35 4.75 38.56
C PRO A 233 4.87 4.85 38.80
N GLN A 234 5.53 3.73 39.11
CA GLN A 234 6.98 3.64 39.32
C GLN A 234 7.68 2.82 38.22
N ALA A 235 7.03 2.58 37.09
CA ALA A 235 7.50 1.66 36.06
C ALA A 235 8.95 1.92 35.60
N GLN A 236 9.36 3.18 35.51
CA GLN A 236 10.71 3.56 35.08
C GLN A 236 11.81 3.11 36.07
N GLN A 237 11.49 2.87 37.34
CA GLN A 237 12.43 2.30 38.31
C GLN A 237 12.77 0.83 38.01
N TYR A 238 11.95 0.16 37.21
CA TYR A 238 12.08 -1.25 36.88
C TYR A 238 12.43 -1.49 35.42
N ASN A 239 11.96 -0.64 34.51
CA ASN A 239 11.96 -0.92 33.07
C ASN A 239 12.93 -0.05 32.25
N SER A 240 13.55 0.98 32.83
CA SER A 240 14.52 1.80 32.08
C SER A 240 15.72 0.98 31.61
N ASP A 241 16.39 1.41 30.54
CA ASP A 241 17.57 0.70 29.99
C ASP A 241 18.71 0.53 31.00
N SER A 242 18.80 1.43 31.98
CA SER A 242 19.80 1.36 33.06
C SER A 242 19.55 0.26 34.08
N VAL A 243 18.34 -0.31 34.15
CA VAL A 243 17.93 -1.25 35.22
C VAL A 243 17.27 -2.53 34.70
N ASN A 244 16.68 -2.52 33.51
CA ASN A 244 15.93 -3.66 32.95
C ASN A 244 16.82 -4.83 32.49
N GLY A 245 18.14 -4.65 32.50
CA GLY A 245 19.11 -5.66 32.07
C GLY A 245 19.31 -5.76 30.55
N ALA A 246 18.76 -4.84 29.75
CA ALA A 246 19.01 -4.77 28.32
C ALA A 246 20.48 -4.45 28.05
N THR A 247 21.13 -5.31 27.26
CA THR A 247 22.51 -5.07 26.82
C THR A 247 22.54 -4.05 25.68
N PRO A 248 23.71 -3.46 25.36
CA PRO A 248 23.84 -2.57 24.20
C PRO A 248 23.33 -3.19 22.89
N LEU A 249 23.55 -4.50 22.69
CA LEU A 249 23.04 -5.25 21.54
C LEU A 249 21.51 -5.27 21.49
N VAL A 250 20.85 -5.53 22.63
CA VAL A 250 19.39 -5.52 22.73
C VAL A 250 18.83 -4.13 22.42
N ILE A 251 19.43 -3.07 22.98
CA ILE A 251 19.03 -1.69 22.73
C ILE A 251 19.19 -1.35 21.24
N GLN A 252 20.30 -1.76 20.61
CA GLN A 252 20.52 -1.58 19.18
C GLN A 252 19.43 -2.27 18.35
N TYR A 253 19.15 -3.56 18.61
CA TYR A 253 18.13 -4.31 17.88
C TYR A 253 16.71 -3.76 18.07
N ARG A 254 16.40 -3.24 19.25
CA ARG A 254 15.12 -2.56 19.51
C ARG A 254 15.02 -1.28 18.70
N ASN A 255 16.06 -0.45 18.70
CA ASN A 255 16.08 0.84 18.02
C ASN A 255 16.02 0.71 16.49
N GLN A 256 16.59 -0.36 15.91
CA GLN A 256 16.51 -0.67 14.48
C GLN A 256 15.08 -0.87 13.95
N VAL A 257 14.12 -1.19 14.82
CA VAL A 257 12.70 -1.34 14.42
C VAL A 257 12.03 0.01 14.15
N GLY A 258 12.58 1.10 14.68
CA GLY A 258 12.04 2.46 14.53
C GLY A 258 12.71 3.28 13.41
N ASP A 259 12.55 4.60 13.49
CA ASP A 259 13.13 5.59 12.56
C ASP A 259 14.44 6.22 13.05
N HIS A 260 14.93 5.79 14.23
CA HIS A 260 16.06 6.43 14.91
C HIS A 260 17.43 6.19 14.26
N ASP A 261 17.56 5.17 13.40
CA ASP A 261 18.86 4.84 12.81
C ASP A 261 18.75 4.28 11.38
N ILE A 262 18.54 5.19 10.42
CA ILE A 262 18.44 4.89 8.99
C ILE A 262 19.73 4.27 8.39
N ASN A 263 20.84 4.29 9.13
CA ASN A 263 22.15 3.85 8.64
C ASN A 263 22.40 2.34 8.85
N PHE A 264 21.58 1.63 9.64
CA PHE A 264 21.86 0.23 10.02
C PHE A 264 20.94 -0.80 9.40
N ASP A 265 19.61 -0.61 9.45
CA ASP A 265 18.66 -1.58 8.88
C ASP A 265 17.34 -0.90 8.45
N LEU A 266 17.31 -0.41 7.21
CA LEU A 266 16.09 0.16 6.61
C LEU A 266 14.97 -0.86 6.38
N ILE A 267 15.24 -2.17 6.48
CA ILE A 267 14.21 -3.20 6.30
C ILE A 267 13.48 -3.51 7.61
N ALA A 268 14.13 -3.40 8.77
CA ALA A 268 13.58 -3.79 10.07
C ALA A 268 12.20 -3.16 10.42
N PRO A 269 11.93 -1.86 10.16
CA PRO A 269 10.63 -1.28 10.45
C PRO A 269 9.48 -1.90 9.63
N ALA A 270 9.75 -2.25 8.36
CA ALA A 270 8.78 -2.93 7.51
C ALA A 270 8.72 -4.42 7.86
N ASP A 271 9.86 -5.09 7.98
CA ASP A 271 9.94 -6.53 8.22
C ASP A 271 9.27 -6.94 9.55
N SER A 272 9.43 -6.13 10.60
CA SER A 272 8.75 -6.33 11.89
C SER A 272 7.23 -6.23 11.77
N ALA A 273 6.71 -5.32 10.95
CA ALA A 273 5.29 -5.21 10.66
C ALA A 273 4.77 -6.42 9.88
N GLY A 274 5.53 -6.91 8.89
CA GLY A 274 5.19 -8.14 8.18
C GLY A 274 5.26 -9.40 9.05
N PHE A 275 6.22 -9.45 9.99
CA PHE A 275 6.27 -10.46 11.04
C PHE A 275 5.01 -10.38 11.92
N TYR A 276 4.63 -9.19 12.38
CA TYR A 276 3.47 -9.01 13.27
C TYR A 276 2.15 -9.37 12.56
N TRP A 277 2.02 -9.01 11.28
CA TRP A 277 0.94 -9.46 10.40
C TRP A 277 0.81 -10.99 10.38
N SER A 278 1.93 -11.69 10.19
CA SER A 278 1.97 -13.15 10.19
C SER A 278 1.69 -13.75 11.57
N LYS A 279 2.33 -13.22 12.62
CA LYS A 279 2.22 -13.68 14.00
C LYS A 279 0.78 -13.62 14.51
N THR A 280 0.09 -12.52 14.23
CA THR A 280 -1.31 -12.30 14.67
C THR A 280 -2.32 -13.07 13.80
N GLY A 281 -1.92 -13.59 12.64
CA GLY A 281 -2.83 -14.24 11.71
C GLY A 281 -3.83 -13.27 11.08
N MET A 282 -3.48 -11.98 10.98
CA MET A 282 -4.34 -10.91 10.43
C MET A 282 -4.88 -11.25 9.04
N VAL A 283 -4.09 -11.97 8.24
CA VAL A 283 -4.47 -12.47 6.91
C VAL A 283 -5.79 -13.26 6.90
N ARG A 284 -6.10 -14.01 7.96
CA ARG A 284 -7.33 -14.82 8.06
C ARG A 284 -8.59 -13.99 8.02
N TYR A 285 -8.51 -12.74 8.49
CA TYR A 285 -9.61 -11.79 8.47
C TYR A 285 -9.55 -10.94 7.22
N ALA A 286 -8.36 -10.49 6.81
CA ALA A 286 -8.19 -9.68 5.60
C ALA A 286 -8.71 -10.40 4.34
N ASP A 287 -8.52 -11.72 4.25
CA ASP A 287 -8.96 -12.54 3.09
C ASP A 287 -10.48 -12.80 3.03
N GLN A 288 -11.23 -12.44 4.08
CA GLN A 288 -12.68 -12.59 4.06
C GLN A 288 -13.31 -11.54 3.14
N SER A 289 -14.49 -11.86 2.61
CA SER A 289 -15.23 -10.98 1.72
C SER A 289 -15.43 -9.58 2.33
N ILE A 290 -15.11 -8.55 1.54
CA ILE A 290 -15.38 -7.17 1.91
C ILE A 290 -16.85 -6.86 1.65
N ARG A 291 -17.54 -6.36 2.68
CA ARG A 291 -18.87 -5.77 2.57
C ARG A 291 -18.79 -4.33 3.08
N LEU A 292 -18.72 -3.38 2.16
CA LEU A 292 -18.63 -1.96 2.50
C LEU A 292 -19.98 -1.43 2.99
N GLU A 293 -20.01 -1.05 4.26
CA GLU A 293 -21.14 -0.42 4.92
C GLU A 293 -20.85 1.06 5.12
N ARG A 294 -21.58 1.92 4.40
CA ARG A 294 -21.51 3.36 4.55
C ARG A 294 -21.94 3.78 5.95
N ARG A 295 -21.11 4.56 6.64
CA ARG A 295 -21.39 5.14 7.96
C ARG A 295 -21.32 6.65 7.88
N ALA A 296 -22.41 7.31 8.26
CA ALA A 296 -22.47 8.77 8.38
C ALA A 296 -22.33 9.16 9.85
N VAL A 297 -21.44 10.11 10.15
CA VAL A 297 -21.20 10.61 11.50
C VAL A 297 -21.21 12.13 11.51
N SER A 298 -21.70 12.70 12.61
CA SER A 298 -21.62 14.12 12.89
C SER A 298 -20.22 14.41 13.45
N ALA A 299 -19.44 15.27 12.80
CA ALA A 299 -18.07 15.56 13.20
C ALA A 299 -17.76 17.05 13.19
N THR A 300 -16.92 17.49 14.13
CA THR A 300 -16.43 18.88 14.24
C THR A 300 -14.92 18.94 14.01
N PRO A 301 -14.32 20.12 13.75
CA PRO A 301 -12.89 20.29 13.98
C PRO A 301 -12.53 19.90 15.43
N PRO A 302 -11.28 19.46 15.69
CA PRO A 302 -10.81 19.26 17.04
C PRO A 302 -10.90 20.58 17.84
N PRO A 303 -11.14 20.52 19.17
CA PRO A 303 -11.22 21.72 20.00
C PRO A 303 -9.91 22.51 19.90
N ASN A 304 -10.00 23.82 19.69
CA ASN A 304 -8.82 24.67 19.76
C ASN A 304 -8.45 24.86 21.25
N PRO A 305 -7.26 24.43 21.72
CA PRO A 305 -6.86 24.61 23.11
C PRO A 305 -6.83 26.09 23.56
N GLN A 306 -6.57 27.01 22.63
CA GLN A 306 -6.58 28.46 22.88
C GLN A 306 -7.99 29.07 22.82
N HIS A 307 -8.92 28.43 22.11
CA HIS A 307 -10.30 28.89 21.93
C HIS A 307 -11.30 27.72 22.00
N PRO A 308 -11.49 27.11 23.18
CA PRO A 308 -12.29 25.89 23.35
C PRO A 308 -13.79 26.11 23.09
N GLY A 309 -14.25 27.37 23.02
CA GLY A 309 -15.64 27.76 22.79
C GLY A 309 -15.98 28.18 21.36
N ASN A 310 -15.09 27.98 20.38
CA ASN A 310 -15.44 28.30 19.00
C ASN A 310 -16.62 27.42 18.58
N GLY A 311 -17.72 28.05 18.16
CA GLY A 311 -18.97 27.43 17.70
C GLY A 311 -18.78 26.60 16.43
N ALA A 312 -17.98 25.56 16.55
CA ALA A 312 -17.62 24.61 15.52
C ALA A 312 -18.91 23.96 15.01
N ILE A 313 -19.25 24.29 13.77
CA ILE A 313 -20.43 23.74 13.12
C ILE A 313 -20.13 22.27 12.82
N SER A 314 -20.97 21.39 13.36
CA SER A 314 -20.88 19.97 13.04
C SER A 314 -21.24 19.74 11.58
N VAL A 315 -20.44 18.94 10.91
CA VAL A 315 -20.64 18.54 9.51
C VAL A 315 -20.80 17.02 9.44
N THR A 316 -21.61 16.55 8.51
CA THR A 316 -21.71 15.11 8.25
C THR A 316 -20.46 14.63 7.51
N LYS A 317 -19.80 13.61 8.06
CA LYS A 317 -18.67 12.92 7.44
C LYS A 317 -19.01 11.46 7.22
N ILE A 318 -18.45 10.89 6.15
CA ILE A 318 -18.68 9.51 5.76
C ILE A 318 -17.41 8.71 5.98
N TYR A 319 -17.56 7.47 6.42
CA TYR A 319 -16.52 6.44 6.34
C TYR A 319 -17.17 5.10 5.99
N TYR A 320 -16.34 4.11 5.65
CA TYR A 320 -16.82 2.79 5.26
C TYR A 320 -16.33 1.73 6.24
N HIS A 321 -17.28 1.04 6.85
CA HIS A 321 -17.04 -0.12 7.70
C HIS A 321 -17.05 -1.40 6.85
N SER A 322 -16.25 -2.39 7.24
CA SER A 322 -16.39 -3.76 6.74
C SER A 322 -16.02 -4.74 7.85
N GLY A 323 -16.79 -5.82 7.99
CA GLY A 323 -16.61 -6.81 9.05
C GLY A 323 -15.23 -7.48 9.01
N ASN A 324 -14.75 -7.83 7.81
CA ASN A 324 -13.44 -8.43 7.60
C ASN A 324 -12.30 -7.52 8.12
N PHE A 325 -12.35 -6.23 7.77
CA PHE A 325 -11.37 -5.23 8.20
C PHE A 325 -11.49 -4.91 9.70
N ARG A 326 -12.70 -4.96 10.25
CA ARG A 326 -12.92 -4.80 11.70
C ARG A 326 -12.15 -5.85 12.48
N ASP A 327 -12.32 -7.12 12.13
CA ASP A 327 -11.65 -8.21 12.83
C ASP A 327 -10.15 -8.27 12.53
N ALA A 328 -9.73 -7.91 11.31
CA ALA A 328 -8.32 -7.70 11.00
C ALA A 328 -7.70 -6.62 11.90
N SER A 329 -8.39 -5.50 12.10
CA SER A 329 -7.91 -4.42 12.98
C SER A 329 -8.00 -4.78 14.46
N ALA A 330 -9.00 -5.56 14.86
CA ALA A 330 -9.15 -6.03 16.23
C ALA A 330 -8.03 -7.01 16.62
N ILE A 331 -7.64 -7.94 15.76
CA ILE A 331 -6.62 -8.94 16.12
C ILE A 331 -5.25 -8.33 16.43
N VAL A 332 -4.95 -7.13 15.91
CA VAL A 332 -3.69 -6.42 16.17
C VAL A 332 -3.76 -5.48 17.38
N ASN A 333 -4.93 -4.89 17.64
CA ASN A 333 -5.09 -3.80 18.61
C ASN A 333 -5.84 -4.21 19.88
N LEU A 334 -6.83 -5.10 19.77
CA LEU A 334 -7.61 -5.64 20.88
C LEU A 334 -8.13 -7.04 20.52
N PRO A 335 -7.32 -8.10 20.65
CA PRO A 335 -7.70 -9.46 20.22
C PRO A 335 -9.01 -9.96 20.80
N ALA A 336 -9.32 -9.58 22.04
CA ALA A 336 -10.57 -9.92 22.72
C ALA A 336 -11.83 -9.32 22.05
N ALA A 337 -11.66 -8.39 21.12
CA ALA A 337 -12.76 -7.80 20.38
C ALA A 337 -13.09 -8.56 19.09
N VAL A 338 -12.23 -9.46 18.60
CA VAL A 338 -12.45 -10.24 17.36
C VAL A 338 -13.76 -11.02 17.42
N GLY A 339 -14.57 -10.99 16.37
CA GLY A 339 -15.87 -11.68 16.32
C GLY A 339 -16.96 -11.02 17.18
N HIS A 340 -16.67 -9.90 17.84
CA HIS A 340 -17.61 -9.15 18.67
C HIS A 340 -17.89 -7.77 18.04
N PRO A 341 -18.77 -7.66 17.02
CA PRO A 341 -18.91 -6.46 16.19
C PRO A 341 -19.25 -5.19 16.98
N ASN A 342 -19.91 -5.32 18.13
CA ASN A 342 -20.32 -4.20 18.99
C ASN A 342 -19.26 -3.82 20.05
N HIS A 343 -18.13 -4.53 20.13
CA HIS A 343 -17.05 -4.19 21.05
C HIS A 343 -16.20 -3.08 20.41
N PRO A 344 -16.23 -1.84 20.94
CA PRO A 344 -15.45 -0.73 20.40
C PRO A 344 -13.97 -0.88 20.76
N PHE A 345 -13.09 -0.34 19.93
CA PHE A 345 -11.68 -0.19 20.26
C PHE A 345 -11.12 1.09 19.63
N ASN A 346 -10.13 1.67 20.31
CA ASN A 346 -9.63 3.00 19.99
C ASN A 346 -9.08 3.08 18.56
N GLY A 347 -9.50 4.15 17.85
CA GLY A 347 -9.00 4.48 16.54
C GLY A 347 -9.62 3.65 15.41
N TYR A 348 -10.69 2.90 15.67
CA TYR A 348 -11.29 2.05 14.64
C TYR A 348 -11.88 2.87 13.49
N VAL A 349 -12.55 3.99 13.80
CA VAL A 349 -13.10 4.89 12.76
C VAL A 349 -11.97 5.46 11.89
N ALA A 350 -10.86 5.87 12.50
CA ALA A 350 -9.68 6.35 11.78
C ALA A 350 -9.11 5.26 10.85
N ARG A 351 -8.94 4.04 11.37
CA ARG A 351 -8.49 2.89 10.58
C ARG A 351 -9.41 2.62 9.38
N CYS A 352 -10.72 2.77 9.54
CA CYS A 352 -11.69 2.64 8.43
C CYS A 352 -11.47 3.68 7.33
N VAL A 353 -11.11 4.93 7.71
CA VAL A 353 -10.77 5.95 6.72
C VAL A 353 -9.57 5.53 5.88
N GLY A 354 -8.51 5.05 6.55
CA GLY A 354 -7.31 4.54 5.88
C GLY A 354 -7.59 3.33 4.98
N PHE A 355 -8.37 2.36 5.49
CA PHE A 355 -8.77 1.18 4.74
C PHE A 355 -9.53 1.52 3.46
N GLY A 356 -10.57 2.35 3.55
CA GLY A 356 -11.36 2.76 2.39
C GLY A 356 -10.53 3.51 1.35
N GLN A 357 -9.64 4.41 1.81
CA GLN A 357 -8.71 5.15 0.94
C GLN A 357 -7.80 4.19 0.16
N VAL A 358 -7.14 3.25 0.85
CA VAL A 358 -6.19 2.31 0.20
C VAL A 358 -6.93 1.34 -0.71
N LEU A 359 -8.10 0.85 -0.29
CA LEU A 359 -8.92 -0.05 -1.11
C LEU A 359 -9.30 0.63 -2.43
N ALA A 360 -9.72 1.89 -2.40
CA ALA A 360 -10.08 2.64 -3.60
C ALA A 360 -8.89 2.94 -4.53
N VAL A 361 -7.67 3.02 -3.98
CA VAL A 361 -6.44 3.21 -4.77
C VAL A 361 -5.97 1.89 -5.40
N THR A 362 -6.16 0.77 -4.70
CA THR A 362 -5.55 -0.52 -5.06
C THR A 362 -6.51 -1.50 -5.74
N SER A 363 -7.78 -1.13 -5.90
CA SER A 363 -8.82 -2.02 -6.42
C SER A 363 -9.89 -1.30 -7.24
N GLU A 364 -10.80 -2.09 -7.79
CA GLU A 364 -12.02 -1.63 -8.48
C GLU A 364 -13.27 -1.80 -7.59
N TYR A 365 -13.11 -1.94 -6.27
CA TYR A 365 -14.27 -2.00 -5.36
C TYR A 365 -15.07 -0.71 -5.43
N LEU A 366 -16.40 -0.86 -5.51
CA LEU A 366 -17.32 0.26 -5.54
C LEU A 366 -17.90 0.56 -4.16
N PHE A 367 -18.05 1.85 -3.86
CA PHE A 367 -18.49 2.38 -2.58
C PHE A 367 -19.94 2.86 -2.67
N PRO A 368 -20.88 2.30 -1.89
CA PRO A 368 -22.27 2.75 -1.90
C PRO A 368 -22.39 4.15 -1.28
N ASP A 369 -23.19 5.01 -1.88
CA ASP A 369 -23.54 6.32 -1.33
C ASP A 369 -24.87 6.31 -0.55
N GLY A 370 -25.30 7.46 -0.07
CA GLY A 370 -26.54 7.61 0.71
C GLY A 370 -27.83 7.18 -0.03
N HIS A 371 -27.77 7.05 -1.37
CA HIS A 371 -28.88 6.61 -2.21
C HIS A 371 -28.70 5.16 -2.73
N GLY A 372 -27.63 4.47 -2.32
CA GLY A 372 -27.28 3.15 -2.80
C GLY A 372 -26.58 3.14 -4.16
N THR A 373 -26.22 4.30 -4.71
CA THR A 373 -25.44 4.39 -5.94
C THR A 373 -23.98 4.02 -5.65
N LEU A 374 -23.41 3.20 -6.53
CA LEU A 374 -22.03 2.74 -6.41
C LEU A 374 -21.05 3.75 -7.02
N ARG A 375 -19.98 4.09 -6.30
CA ARG A 375 -18.95 5.06 -6.69
C ARG A 375 -17.57 4.42 -6.70
N ASP A 376 -16.68 4.89 -7.58
CA ASP A 376 -15.28 4.40 -7.66
C ASP A 376 -14.40 4.87 -6.49
N PHE A 377 -14.91 5.77 -5.64
CA PHE A 377 -14.18 6.33 -4.52
C PHE A 377 -15.10 6.58 -3.32
N PRO A 378 -14.61 6.48 -2.08
CA PRO A 378 -15.40 6.78 -0.88
C PRO A 378 -16.08 8.15 -0.96
N GLU A 379 -17.37 8.19 -0.61
CA GLU A 379 -18.15 9.43 -0.63
C GLU A 379 -17.52 10.52 0.24
N GLY A 380 -17.33 11.71 -0.34
CA GLY A 380 -16.74 12.87 0.36
C GLY A 380 -15.21 12.85 0.45
N TYR A 381 -14.54 11.83 -0.07
CA TYR A 381 -13.08 11.77 -0.09
C TYR A 381 -12.54 12.44 -1.35
N GLN A 382 -11.37 13.05 -1.22
CA GLN A 382 -10.63 13.62 -2.34
C GLN A 382 -9.39 12.76 -2.62
N PRO A 383 -9.23 12.20 -3.83
CA PRO A 383 -8.00 11.52 -4.22
C PRO A 383 -6.78 12.45 -4.12
N ARG A 384 -5.61 11.88 -3.83
CA ARG A 384 -4.35 12.62 -3.72
C ARG A 384 -3.46 12.35 -4.95
N ARG A 385 -3.94 12.74 -6.12
CA ARG A 385 -3.30 12.50 -7.44
C ARG A 385 -2.35 13.61 -7.91
N ASP A 386 -2.43 14.77 -7.27
CA ASP A 386 -1.57 15.94 -7.47
C ASP A 386 -0.16 15.74 -6.92
#